data_AF-A0A656D5M0-F1
#
_entry.id   AF-A0A656D5M0-F1
#
_cell.length_a   1.000
_cell.length_b   1.000
_cell.length_c   1.000
_cell.angle_alpha   90.00
_cell.angle_beta   90.00
_cell.angle_gamma   90.00
#
_symmetry.space_group_name_H-M   'P 1'
#
loop_
_entity.id
_entity.type
_entity.pdbx_description
1 polymer ?
#
loop_
_entity_poly.entity_id
_entity_poly.type
_entity_poly.pdbx_seq_one_letter_code
_entity_poly.pdbx_strand_id
1 'polypeptide(L)'
;MPVTIKDVEYIANLARLEFKEEEKEKFTEQFNRILEYMDKLNELDTTNVEPLYHVIDLKNVFREDVVKESYHREEILKNAPSRTDFFFKVPKVIPVEKHSEENSTEDKE
;
A
#
# COMPACT_ATOMS: atom_id res chain seq x y z
N MET A 1 17.42 -11.42 -11.47
CA MET A 1 17.88 -11.60 -10.08
C MET A 1 16.72 -12.16 -9.29
N PRO A 2 16.88 -13.25 -8.52
CA PRO A 2 15.75 -13.86 -7.82
C PRO A 2 15.28 -12.96 -6.68
N VAL A 3 13.97 -12.91 -6.48
CA VAL A 3 13.30 -12.26 -5.35
C VAL A 3 13.63 -13.03 -4.08
N THR A 4 13.99 -12.32 -3.01
CA THR A 4 14.23 -12.88 -1.69
C THR A 4 13.04 -12.62 -0.75
N ILE A 5 13.00 -13.30 0.39
CA ILE A 5 11.99 -13.06 1.43
C ILE A 5 11.98 -11.60 1.89
N LYS A 6 13.16 -10.96 2.01
CA LYS A 6 13.27 -9.54 2.38
C LYS A 6 12.61 -8.63 1.36
N ASP A 7 12.68 -8.98 0.08
CA ASP A 7 12.02 -8.21 -0.98
C ASP A 7 10.50 -8.37 -0.89
N VAL A 8 10.01 -9.57 -0.55
CA VAL A 8 8.58 -9.81 -0.28
C VAL A 8 8.10 -8.96 0.89
N GLU A 9 8.85 -8.92 2.00
CA GLU A 9 8.52 -8.09 3.17
C GLU A 9 8.51 -6.59 2.83
N TYR A 10 9.49 -6.15 2.05
CA TYR A 10 9.59 -4.77 1.60
C TYR A 10 8.38 -4.37 0.76
N ILE A 11 8.02 -5.19 -0.24
CA ILE A 11 6.87 -4.96 -1.09
C ILE A 11 5.56 -5.02 -0.28
N ALA A 12 5.43 -5.96 0.66
CA ALA A 12 4.28 -6.06 1.55
C ALA A 12 4.10 -4.77 2.37
N ASN A 13 5.18 -4.19 2.89
CA ASN A 13 5.13 -2.94 3.63
C ASN A 13 4.66 -1.76 2.77
N LEU A 14 5.15 -1.68 1.52
CA LEU A 14 4.71 -0.68 0.54
C LEU A 14 3.23 -0.82 0.22
N ALA A 15 2.74 -2.05 0.10
CA ALA A 15 1.34 -2.37 -0.19
C ALA A 15 0.41 -2.35 1.05
N ARG A 16 0.95 -2.11 2.25
CA ARG A 16 0.22 -2.22 3.54
C ARG A 16 -0.42 -3.60 3.77
N LEU A 17 0.30 -4.65 3.38
CA LEU A 17 -0.07 -6.04 3.58
C LEU A 17 0.79 -6.66 4.70
N GLU A 18 0.17 -7.56 5.47
CA GLU A 18 0.84 -8.36 6.49
C GLU A 18 0.73 -9.83 6.11
N PHE A 19 1.85 -10.55 6.12
CA PHE A 19 1.95 -11.94 5.73
C PHE A 19 2.57 -12.76 6.85
N LYS A 20 2.08 -13.98 7.04
CA LYS A 20 2.70 -14.97 7.91
C LYS A 20 3.99 -15.49 7.29
N GLU A 21 4.85 -16.09 8.09
CA GLU A 21 6.16 -16.55 7.62
C GLU A 21 6.04 -17.60 6.51
N GLU A 22 5.09 -18.52 6.63
CA GLU A 22 4.84 -19.56 5.62
C GLU A 22 4.32 -18.97 4.30
N GLU A 23 3.59 -17.84 4.39
CA GLU A 23 3.09 -17.13 3.22
C GLU A 23 4.22 -16.39 2.50
N LYS A 24 5.20 -15.85 3.23
CA LYS A 24 6.36 -15.18 2.64
C LYS A 24 7.21 -16.14 1.80
N GLU A 25 7.46 -17.35 2.29
CA GLU A 25 8.19 -18.38 1.53
C GLU A 25 7.43 -18.74 0.24
N LYS A 26 6.13 -18.98 0.36
CA LYS A 26 5.26 -19.29 -0.78
C LYS A 26 5.23 -18.14 -1.80
N PHE A 27 5.09 -16.89 -1.36
CA PHE A 27 5.07 -15.74 -2.25
C PHE A 27 6.42 -15.49 -2.90
N THR A 28 7.52 -15.80 -2.23
CA THR A 28 8.86 -15.74 -2.82
C THR A 28 8.95 -16.67 -4.04
N GLU A 29 8.50 -17.93 -3.92
CA GLU A 29 8.47 -18.86 -5.06
C GLU A 29 7.54 -18.35 -6.18
N GLN A 30 6.32 -17.92 -5.82
CA GLN A 30 5.34 -17.46 -6.79
C GLN A 30 5.80 -16.21 -7.56
N PHE A 31 6.39 -15.23 -6.87
CA PHE A 31 6.90 -14.02 -7.50
C PHE A 31 8.08 -14.31 -8.43
N ASN A 32 8.99 -15.21 -8.03
CA ASN A 32 10.07 -15.65 -8.92
C ASN A 32 9.52 -16.27 -10.21
N ARG A 33 8.50 -17.15 -10.11
CA ARG A 33 7.86 -17.75 -11.29
C ARG A 33 7.16 -16.73 -12.19
N ILE A 34 6.54 -15.70 -11.61
CA ILE A 34 5.89 -14.63 -12.38
C ILE A 34 6.93 -13.79 -13.11
N LEU A 35 8.04 -13.44 -12.44
CA LEU A 35 9.12 -12.65 -13.05
C LEU A 35 9.83 -13.44 -14.16
N GLU A 36 10.08 -14.72 -13.95
CA GLU A 36 10.62 -15.61 -15.00
C GLU A 36 9.68 -15.67 -16.22
N TYR A 37 8.36 -15.68 -16.00
CA TYR A 37 7.41 -15.59 -17.11
C TYR A 37 7.45 -14.22 -17.81
N MET A 38 7.63 -13.14 -17.07
CA MET A 38 7.76 -11.78 -17.61
C MET A 38 9.06 -11.58 -18.41
N ASP A 39 10.11 -12.35 -18.14
CA ASP A 39 11.38 -12.26 -18.88
C ASP A 39 11.22 -12.51 -20.39
N LYS A 40 10.15 -13.19 -20.81
CA LYS A 40 9.78 -13.33 -22.23
C LYS A 40 9.60 -12.00 -22.95
N LEU A 41 9.21 -10.94 -22.23
CA LEU A 41 9.05 -9.61 -22.82
C LEU A 41 10.40 -9.00 -23.24
N ASN A 42 11.51 -9.42 -22.63
CA ASN A 42 12.86 -8.96 -22.98
C ASN A 42 13.35 -9.52 -24.33
N GLU A 43 12.65 -10.52 -24.89
CA GLU A 43 12.97 -11.09 -26.22
C GLU A 43 12.57 -10.16 -27.37
N LEU A 44 11.78 -9.11 -27.09
CA LEU A 44 11.26 -8.17 -28.09
C LEU A 44 12.06 -6.86 -28.07
N ASP A 45 12.51 -6.41 -29.25
CA ASP A 45 13.15 -5.10 -29.39
C ASP A 45 12.11 -3.97 -29.35
N THR A 46 12.24 -3.12 -28.34
CA THR A 46 11.37 -1.95 -28.10
C THR A 46 12.13 -0.62 -28.18
N THR A 47 13.36 -0.60 -28.70
CA THR A 47 14.25 0.59 -28.72
C THR A 47 13.61 1.83 -29.37
N ASN A 48 12.74 1.64 -30.36
CA ASN A 48 12.04 2.72 -31.07
C ASN A 48 10.51 2.67 -30.90
N VAL A 49 10.03 2.02 -29.83
CA VAL A 49 8.60 1.91 -29.53
C VAL A 49 8.29 2.80 -28.33
N GLU A 50 7.53 3.86 -28.56
CA GLU A 50 7.06 4.75 -27.49
C GLU A 50 6.11 3.99 -26.54
N PRO A 51 6.24 4.14 -25.21
CA PRO A 51 5.31 3.56 -24.25
C PRO A 51 3.88 4.05 -24.44
N LEU A 52 2.91 3.14 -24.35
CA LEU A 52 1.49 3.48 -24.39
C LEU A 52 0.96 3.79 -22.99
N TYR A 53 0.71 5.07 -22.70
CA TYR A 53 0.15 5.51 -21.40
C TYR A 53 -1.38 5.45 -21.35
N HIS A 54 -2.03 5.94 -22.42
CA HIS A 54 -3.48 5.98 -22.55
C HIS A 54 -3.85 5.48 -23.94
N VAL A 55 -4.89 4.66 -24.02
CA VAL A 55 -5.41 4.15 -25.31
C VAL A 55 -6.20 5.21 -26.10
N ILE A 56 -6.54 6.33 -25.45
CA ILE A 56 -7.27 7.46 -26.04
C ILE A 56 -6.39 8.70 -25.94
N ASP A 57 -6.38 9.48 -27.01
CA ASP A 57 -5.72 10.79 -27.05
C ASP A 57 -6.48 11.82 -26.21
N LEU A 58 -6.14 11.89 -24.93
CA LEU A 58 -6.62 12.95 -24.03
C LEU A 58 -5.66 14.14 -24.07
N LYS A 59 -6.18 15.34 -24.31
CA LYS A 59 -5.42 16.59 -24.22
C LYS A 59 -6.18 17.57 -23.35
N ASN A 60 -5.51 18.11 -22.34
CA ASN A 60 -5.95 19.31 -21.62
C ASN A 60 -7.43 19.25 -21.19
N VAL A 61 -7.85 18.11 -20.63
CA VAL A 61 -9.23 17.93 -20.14
C VAL A 61 -9.36 18.66 -18.81
N PHE A 62 -9.69 19.95 -18.88
CA PHE A 62 -9.87 20.78 -17.71
C PHE A 62 -11.29 20.68 -17.18
N ARG A 63 -11.41 20.82 -15.85
CA ARG A 63 -12.68 21.05 -15.17
C ARG A 63 -12.86 22.55 -14.98
N GLU A 64 -14.02 23.08 -15.33
CA GLU A 64 -14.41 24.45 -15.02
C GLU A 64 -14.34 24.73 -13.50
N ASP A 65 -13.82 25.89 -13.12
CA ASP A 65 -13.70 26.30 -11.72
C ASP A 65 -15.01 26.88 -11.17
N VAL A 66 -16.01 26.00 -11.08
CA VAL A 66 -17.34 26.32 -10.57
C VAL A 66 -17.56 25.59 -9.26
N VAL A 67 -18.04 26.31 -8.24
CA VAL A 67 -18.41 25.74 -6.95
C VAL A 67 -19.57 24.78 -7.13
N LYS A 68 -19.43 23.56 -6.60
CA LYS A 68 -20.50 22.56 -6.53
C LYS A 68 -20.85 22.31 -5.07
N GLU A 69 -22.12 21.95 -4.84
CA GLU A 69 -22.57 21.55 -3.52
C GLU A 69 -21.81 20.29 -3.06
N SER A 70 -21.35 20.31 -1.81
CA SER A 70 -20.70 19.15 -1.20
C SER A 70 -21.75 18.17 -0.70
N TYR A 71 -21.42 16.88 -0.67
CA TYR A 71 -22.32 15.85 -0.13
C TYR A 71 -22.67 16.10 1.34
N HIS A 72 -23.87 15.65 1.74
CA HIS A 72 -24.29 15.70 3.14
C HIS A 72 -23.36 14.86 4.01
N ARG A 73 -22.94 15.42 5.15
CA ARG A 73 -21.95 14.80 6.04
C ARG A 73 -22.36 13.41 6.52
N GLU A 74 -23.65 13.20 6.81
CA GLU A 74 -24.17 11.89 7.22
C GLU A 74 -24.01 10.83 6.12
N GLU A 75 -24.15 11.21 4.84
CA GLU A 75 -23.95 10.29 3.71
C GLU A 75 -22.47 9.89 3.58
N ILE A 76 -21.56 10.85 3.74
CA ILE A 76 -20.12 10.61 3.71
C ILE A 76 -19.70 9.64 4.82
N LEU A 77 -20.21 9.85 6.04
CA LEU A 77 -19.83 9.06 7.21
C LEU A 77 -20.58 7.72 7.33
N LYS A 78 -21.58 7.47 6.47
CA LYS A 78 -22.44 6.28 6.55
C LYS A 78 -21.65 4.96 6.53
N ASN A 79 -20.54 4.92 5.80
CA ASN A 79 -19.69 3.74 5.65
C ASN A 79 -18.39 3.83 6.47
N ALA A 80 -18.24 4.84 7.33
CA ALA A 80 -17.05 4.97 8.16
C ALA A 80 -16.98 3.80 9.17
N PRO A 81 -15.89 3.01 9.21
CA PRO A 81 -15.75 1.92 10.18
C PRO A 81 -15.84 2.41 11.63
N SER A 82 -15.36 3.63 11.89
CA SER A 82 -15.50 4.30 13.18
C SER A 82 -15.57 5.82 12.99
N ARG A 83 -16.41 6.50 13.78
CA ARG A 83 -16.55 7.96 13.75
C ARG A 83 -16.62 8.55 15.16
N THR A 84 -16.22 9.80 15.27
CA THR A 84 -16.44 10.63 16.47
C THR A 84 -17.07 11.92 15.99
N ASP A 85 -18.33 12.14 16.37
CA ASP A 85 -19.18 13.22 15.87
C ASP A 85 -19.14 13.29 14.33
N PHE A 86 -18.43 14.30 13.83
CA PHE A 86 -18.32 14.66 12.43
C PHE A 86 -17.00 14.21 11.77
N PHE A 87 -16.20 13.37 12.44
CA PHE A 87 -14.86 12.98 12.02
C PHE A 87 -14.73 11.46 11.84
N PHE A 88 -13.87 11.05 10.90
CA PHE A 88 -13.37 9.68 10.82
C PHE A 88 -12.42 9.41 11.99
N LYS A 89 -12.68 8.35 12.75
CA LYS A 89 -11.83 7.98 13.88
C LYS A 89 -10.80 6.96 13.42
N VAL A 90 -9.52 7.30 13.58
CA VAL A 90 -8.38 6.43 13.27
C VAL A 90 -7.43 6.33 14.46
N PRO A 91 -6.58 5.29 14.53
CA PRO A 91 -5.49 5.23 15.51
C PRO A 91 -4.58 6.45 15.39
N LYS A 92 -4.00 6.87 16.52
CA LYS A 92 -3.08 8.02 16.57
C LYS A 92 -1.85 7.73 15.70
N VAL A 93 -1.46 8.69 14.87
CA VAL A 93 -0.38 8.57 13.86
C VAL A 93 1.02 8.80 14.45
N ILE A 94 1.12 9.26 15.69
CA ILE A 94 2.42 9.43 16.38
C ILE A 94 2.90 8.05 16.83
N PRO A 95 4.15 7.65 16.51
CA PRO A 95 4.70 6.38 16.97
C PRO A 95 4.73 6.38 18.50
N VAL A 96 4.01 5.42 19.11
CA VAL A 96 4.17 5.11 20.52
C VAL A 96 5.42 4.25 20.61
N GLU A 97 6.52 4.80 21.11
CA GLU A 97 7.66 3.99 21.49
C GLU A 97 7.17 2.97 22.52
N LYS A 98 7.19 1.68 22.15
CA LYS A 98 6.95 0.60 23.10
C LYS A 98 8.15 0.56 24.04
N HIS A 99 8.09 1.27 25.16
CA HIS A 99 9.00 1.00 26.26
C HIS A 99 8.71 -0.43 26.73
N SER A 100 9.70 -1.30 26.54
CA SER A 100 9.76 -2.60 27.20
C SER A 100 9.81 -2.35 28.70
N GLU A 101 8.67 -2.53 29.38
CA GLU A 101 8.67 -2.73 30.83
C GLU A 101 9.24 -4.12 31.13
N GLU A 102 10.56 -4.22 31.08
CA GLU A 102 11.34 -5.23 31.76
C GLU A 102 12.40 -4.49 32.57
N ASN A 103 12.10 -4.23 33.84
CA ASN A 103 13.07 -4.28 34.93
C ASN A 103 12.33 -4.52 36.25
N SER A 104 12.37 -5.80 36.63
CA SER A 104 12.68 -6.30 37.97
C SER A 104 11.97 -5.67 39.18
N THR A 105 11.12 -6.50 39.79
CA THR A 105 11.00 -6.72 41.23
C THR A 105 12.32 -6.48 42.00
N GLU A 106 12.19 -5.96 43.23
CA GLU A 106 13.19 -5.86 44.32
C GLU A 106 13.91 -4.50 44.49
N ASP A 107 13.36 -3.67 45.39
CA ASP A 107 14.02 -3.18 46.60
C ASP A 107 12.94 -2.43 47.43
N LYS A 108 12.37 -3.04 48.48
CA LYS A 108 12.78 -2.93 49.89
C LYS A 108 13.02 -1.48 50.36
N GLU A 109 11.95 -0.82 50.82
CA GLU A 109 11.71 -0.41 52.22
C GLU A 109 10.33 0.27 52.36
#